data_AF-A0A9Q0R732-F1
#
_entry.id   AF-A0A9Q0R732-F1
#
_cell.length_a   1.000
_cell.length_b   1.000
_cell.length_c   1.000
_cell.angle_alpha   90.00
_cell.angle_beta   90.00
_cell.angle_gamma   90.00
#
_symmetry.space_group_name_H-M   'P 1'
#
loop_
_entity.id
_entity.type
_entity.pdbx_description
1 polymer ?
#
loop_
_entity_poly.entity_id
_entity_poly.type
_entity_poly.pdbx_seq_one_letter_code
_entity_poly.pdbx_strand_id
1 'polypeptide(L)'
;MTNLNSLDKKTKLNLLRSEYKKLAKIFKEYQEKQKTDLQTIQSIKEENQHLSNLIEEKTEFISKQKNILSEKKLKLEKIQQKTEETKKELEEFSEKHDKLKKELENFNIKTQNLKILEQDRDSLKEQQEEMMKELETKEAEKLRLMEEIEKIQKELDDSNLKIADIDKKIKTTVELRTEAQKKEDKKVRDIFKLPSTEFFYNSYFCWKALSNGTLYLTTSYIGFKPRLLKKPFAFPIRDIVQIEKKKNVTNIDNSIEITRKSKKETIFFASFLVGKRDRCVTDIISQAKKLDHEIIVKEIK
;
A
#
# COMPACT_ATOMS: atom_id res chain seq x y z
N MET A 1 -46.92 154.56 9.25
CA MET A 1 -46.62 155.57 8.21
C MET A 1 -46.67 156.95 8.85
N THR A 2 -45.51 157.54 9.11
CA THR A 2 -45.35 158.86 9.77
C THR A 2 -45.02 159.89 8.69
N ASN A 3 -45.70 161.04 8.69
CA ASN A 3 -45.62 162.06 7.65
C ASN A 3 -44.22 162.73 7.63
N LEU A 4 -43.41 162.41 6.62
CA LEU A 4 -42.00 162.82 6.52
C LEU A 4 -41.82 164.32 6.23
N ASN A 5 -42.85 165.10 5.90
CA ASN A 5 -42.69 166.47 5.41
C ASN A 5 -42.38 167.58 6.43
N SER A 6 -42.38 167.29 7.74
CA SER A 6 -42.10 168.27 8.81
C SER A 6 -40.73 168.11 9.50
N LEU A 7 -39.90 167.16 9.05
CA LEU A 7 -38.57 166.93 9.62
C LEU A 7 -37.51 167.78 8.90
N ASP A 8 -36.70 168.50 9.68
CA ASP A 8 -35.45 169.17 9.25
C ASP A 8 -34.64 168.24 8.34
N LYS A 9 -34.09 168.83 7.27
CA LYS A 9 -33.21 168.20 6.27
C LYS A 9 -32.18 167.26 6.91
N LYS A 10 -31.63 167.61 8.08
CA LYS A 10 -30.66 166.81 8.84
C LYS A 10 -31.27 165.49 9.36
N THR A 11 -32.52 165.51 9.81
CA THR A 11 -33.23 164.35 10.36
C THR A 11 -33.74 163.42 9.26
N LYS A 12 -34.22 163.96 8.13
CA LYS A 12 -34.52 163.17 6.91
C LYS A 12 -33.30 162.43 6.39
N LEU A 13 -32.15 163.11 6.33
CA LEU A 13 -30.89 162.51 5.88
C LEU A 13 -30.41 161.39 6.82
N ASN A 14 -30.63 161.55 8.13
CA ASN A 14 -30.29 160.52 9.12
C ASN A 14 -31.24 159.31 9.05
N LEU A 15 -32.54 159.50 8.79
CA LEU A 15 -33.47 158.39 8.58
C LEU A 15 -33.15 157.62 7.29
N LEU A 16 -32.88 158.34 6.20
CA LEU A 16 -32.48 157.73 4.92
C LEU A 16 -31.17 156.95 5.06
N ARG A 17 -30.17 157.50 5.78
CA ARG A 17 -28.92 156.78 6.10
C ARG A 17 -29.17 155.56 6.99
N SER A 18 -30.14 155.61 7.91
CA SER A 18 -30.53 154.49 8.76
C SER A 18 -31.20 153.37 7.95
N GLU A 19 -32.15 153.70 7.07
CA GLU A 19 -32.79 152.73 6.19
C GLU A 19 -31.82 152.16 5.16
N TYR A 20 -30.94 152.97 4.58
CA TYR A 20 -29.90 152.49 3.67
C TYR A 20 -28.91 151.57 4.39
N LYS A 21 -28.56 151.84 5.66
CA LYS A 21 -27.77 150.93 6.49
C LYS A 21 -28.50 149.62 6.78
N LYS A 22 -29.82 149.65 7.05
CA LYS A 22 -30.64 148.44 7.22
C LYS A 22 -30.71 147.62 5.93
N LEU A 23 -30.96 148.26 4.80
CA LEU A 23 -30.98 147.63 3.49
C LEU A 23 -29.61 147.06 3.11
N ALA A 24 -28.52 147.79 3.35
CA ALA A 24 -27.17 147.29 3.13
C ALA A 24 -26.84 146.10 4.04
N LYS A 25 -27.33 146.09 5.29
CA LYS A 25 -27.19 144.95 6.20
C LYS A 25 -27.97 143.73 5.71
N ILE A 26 -29.24 143.91 5.34
CA ILE A 26 -30.10 142.85 4.79
C ILE A 26 -29.50 142.29 3.49
N PHE A 27 -28.99 143.16 2.60
CA PHE A 27 -28.37 142.74 1.36
C PHE A 27 -27.06 141.98 1.61
N LYS A 28 -26.26 142.41 2.59
CA LYS A 28 -25.05 141.70 3.01
C LYS A 28 -25.38 140.33 3.63
N GLU A 29 -26.38 140.26 4.51
CA GLU A 29 -26.88 138.99 5.09
C GLU A 29 -27.43 138.07 4.01
N TYR A 30 -28.12 138.61 3.00
CA TYR A 30 -28.61 137.86 1.85
C TYR A 30 -27.48 137.32 0.96
N GLN A 31 -26.44 138.13 0.70
CA GLN A 31 -25.26 137.67 -0.04
C GLN A 31 -24.44 136.63 0.75
N GLU A 32 -24.30 136.79 2.07
CA GLU A 32 -23.65 135.81 2.94
C GLU A 32 -24.45 134.50 3.00
N LYS A 33 -25.79 134.58 3.04
CA LYS A 33 -26.68 133.42 2.95
C LYS A 33 -26.58 132.72 1.60
N GLN A 34 -26.65 133.46 0.49
CA GLN A 34 -26.45 132.86 -0.84
C GLN A 34 -25.08 132.18 -0.95
N LYS A 35 -24.03 132.79 -0.39
CA LYS A 35 -22.69 132.21 -0.38
C LYS A 35 -22.63 130.92 0.45
N THR A 36 -23.29 130.86 1.61
CA THR A 36 -23.35 129.64 2.44
C THR A 36 -24.23 128.55 1.80
N ASP A 37 -25.35 128.91 1.18
CA ASP A 37 -26.20 127.98 0.44
C ASP A 37 -25.43 127.39 -0.77
N LEU A 38 -24.69 128.22 -1.51
CA LEU A 38 -23.81 127.77 -2.59
C LEU A 38 -22.69 126.84 -2.09
N GLN A 39 -22.05 127.16 -0.96
CA GLN A 39 -21.05 126.28 -0.34
C GLN A 39 -21.66 124.94 0.10
N THR A 40 -22.89 124.96 0.62
CA THR A 40 -23.60 123.75 1.06
C THR A 40 -23.97 122.87 -0.14
N ILE A 41 -24.51 123.47 -1.21
CA ILE A 41 -24.82 122.76 -2.46
C ILE A 41 -23.56 122.15 -3.07
N GLN A 42 -22.44 122.88 -3.05
CA GLN A 42 -21.15 122.38 -3.53
C GLN A 42 -20.67 121.18 -2.70
N SER A 43 -20.75 121.26 -1.37
CA SER A 43 -20.40 120.15 -0.46
C SER A 43 -21.27 118.92 -0.70
N ILE A 44 -22.58 119.10 -0.86
CA ILE A 44 -23.52 117.99 -1.15
C ILE A 44 -23.21 117.36 -2.51
N LYS A 45 -22.82 118.17 -3.51
CA LYS A 45 -22.45 117.67 -4.83
C LYS A 45 -21.17 116.83 -4.77
N GLU A 46 -20.17 117.29 -4.02
CA GLU A 46 -18.92 116.56 -3.79
C GLU A 46 -19.15 115.24 -3.03
N GLU A 47 -20.00 115.26 -2.00
CA GLU A 47 -20.38 114.07 -1.24
C GLU A 47 -21.16 113.06 -2.08
N ASN A 48 -22.13 113.52 -2.88
CA ASN A 48 -22.86 112.67 -3.82
C ASN A 48 -21.96 112.09 -4.91
N GLN A 49 -20.97 112.86 -5.38
CA GLN A 49 -20.01 112.35 -6.36
C GLN A 49 -19.08 111.31 -5.73
N HIS A 50 -18.64 111.51 -4.49
CA HIS A 50 -17.90 110.50 -3.72
C HIS A 50 -18.73 109.22 -3.50
N LEU A 51 -20.01 109.35 -3.12
CA LEU A 51 -20.94 108.22 -2.98
C LEU A 51 -21.14 107.47 -4.30
N SER A 52 -21.28 108.18 -5.41
CA SER A 52 -21.38 107.58 -6.75
C SER A 52 -20.15 106.74 -7.07
N ASN A 53 -18.94 107.29 -6.87
CA ASN A 53 -17.69 106.57 -7.10
C ASN A 53 -17.59 105.33 -6.20
N LEU A 54 -17.96 105.43 -4.93
CA LEU A 54 -17.93 104.31 -3.99
C LEU A 54 -18.92 103.19 -4.38
N ILE A 55 -20.09 103.55 -4.90
CA ILE A 55 -21.08 102.58 -5.41
C ILE A 55 -20.51 101.87 -6.64
N GLU A 56 -19.88 102.59 -7.54
CA GLU A 56 -19.27 102.02 -8.75
C GLU A 56 -18.13 101.05 -8.39
N GLU A 57 -17.21 101.44 -7.51
CA GLU A 57 -16.14 100.58 -7.00
C GLU A 57 -16.68 99.31 -6.32
N LYS A 58 -17.70 99.44 -5.46
CA LYS A 58 -18.32 98.27 -4.81
C LYS A 58 -19.03 97.37 -5.81
N THR A 59 -19.67 97.93 -6.82
CA THR A 59 -20.35 97.15 -7.87
C THR A 59 -19.33 96.36 -8.69
N GLU A 60 -18.21 96.98 -9.06
CA GLU A 60 -17.10 96.32 -9.74
C GLU A 60 -16.49 95.21 -8.87
N PHE A 61 -16.27 95.47 -7.58
CA PHE A 61 -15.78 94.46 -6.63
C PHE A 61 -16.73 93.26 -6.51
N ILE A 62 -18.04 93.50 -6.37
CA ILE A 62 -19.05 92.42 -6.31
C ILE A 62 -19.05 91.61 -7.60
N SER A 63 -18.94 92.26 -8.76
CA SER A 63 -18.85 91.59 -10.06
C SER A 63 -17.62 90.68 -10.14
N LYS A 64 -16.44 91.18 -9.75
CA LYS A 64 -15.20 90.38 -9.67
C LYS A 64 -15.35 89.17 -8.73
N GLN A 65 -15.97 89.35 -7.56
CA GLN A 65 -16.19 88.25 -6.62
C GLN A 65 -17.15 87.19 -7.16
N LYS A 66 -18.21 87.60 -7.87
CA LYS A 66 -19.14 86.65 -8.52
C LYS A 66 -18.44 85.81 -9.60
N ASN A 67 -17.57 86.43 -10.40
CA ASN A 67 -16.77 85.69 -11.40
C ASN A 67 -15.79 84.70 -10.75
N ILE A 68 -15.09 85.11 -9.68
CA ILE A 68 -14.20 84.20 -8.95
C ILE A 68 -15.00 83.02 -8.37
N LEU A 69 -16.20 83.28 -7.84
CA LEU A 69 -17.07 82.24 -7.29
C LEU A 69 -17.53 81.25 -8.37
N SER A 70 -17.92 81.73 -9.55
CA SER A 70 -18.36 80.87 -10.65
C SER A 70 -17.22 79.99 -11.18
N GLU A 71 -16.01 80.54 -11.32
CA GLU A 71 -14.82 79.77 -11.69
C GLU A 71 -14.47 78.69 -10.66
N LYS A 72 -14.56 79.00 -9.36
CA LYS A 72 -14.32 78.03 -8.28
C LYS A 72 -15.36 76.91 -8.29
N LYS A 73 -16.64 77.24 -8.53
CA LYS A 73 -17.72 76.24 -8.67
C LYS A 73 -17.44 75.28 -9.83
N LEU A 74 -17.08 75.81 -10.99
CA LEU A 74 -16.75 74.99 -12.17
C LEU A 74 -15.54 74.07 -11.92
N LYS A 75 -14.51 74.57 -11.23
CA LYS A 75 -13.35 73.75 -10.84
C LYS A 75 -13.75 72.64 -9.86
N LEU A 76 -14.63 72.93 -8.91
CA LEU A 76 -15.11 71.93 -7.95
C LEU A 76 -15.90 70.82 -8.65
N GLU A 77 -16.80 71.16 -9.57
CA GLU A 77 -17.55 70.15 -10.36
C GLU A 77 -16.62 69.24 -11.16
N LYS A 78 -15.59 69.82 -11.82
CA LYS A 78 -14.59 69.02 -12.54
C LYS A 78 -13.80 68.08 -11.63
N ILE A 79 -13.47 68.52 -10.41
CA ILE A 79 -12.78 67.69 -9.43
C ILE A 79 -13.70 66.57 -8.94
N GLN A 80 -14.97 66.88 -8.65
CA GLN A 80 -15.96 65.89 -8.22
C GLN A 80 -16.18 64.82 -9.29
N GLN A 81 -16.31 65.23 -10.55
CA GLN A 81 -16.45 64.30 -11.67
C GLN A 81 -15.24 63.37 -11.79
N LYS A 82 -14.02 63.92 -11.75
CA LYS A 82 -12.79 63.10 -11.76
C LYS A 82 -12.71 62.15 -10.57
N THR A 83 -13.15 62.59 -9.40
CA THR A 83 -13.16 61.76 -8.18
C THR A 83 -14.07 60.55 -8.34
N GLU A 84 -15.26 60.73 -8.93
CA GLU A 84 -16.18 59.62 -9.21
C GLU A 84 -15.66 58.70 -10.31
N GLU A 85 -15.02 59.23 -11.35
CA GLU A 85 -14.38 58.43 -12.39
C GLU A 85 -13.26 57.55 -11.81
N THR A 86 -12.35 58.14 -11.03
CA THR A 86 -11.28 57.38 -10.37
C THR A 86 -11.81 56.35 -9.37
N LYS A 87 -12.91 56.64 -8.67
CA LYS A 87 -13.55 55.68 -7.77
C LYS A 87 -14.09 54.47 -8.51
N LYS A 88 -14.76 54.67 -9.66
CA LYS A 88 -15.23 53.58 -10.51
C LYS A 88 -14.08 52.74 -11.06
N GLU A 89 -13.01 53.39 -11.55
CA GLU A 89 -11.82 52.68 -12.03
C GLU A 89 -11.18 51.83 -10.91
N LEU A 90 -11.17 52.33 -9.68
CA LEU A 90 -10.66 51.59 -8.52
C LEU A 90 -11.53 50.39 -8.16
N GLU A 91 -12.85 50.54 -8.21
CA GLU A 91 -13.80 49.43 -7.99
C GLU A 91 -13.61 48.33 -9.06
N GLU A 92 -13.53 48.70 -10.35
CA GLU A 92 -13.26 47.76 -11.44
C GLU A 92 -11.90 47.06 -11.30
N PHE A 93 -10.87 47.79 -10.87
CA PHE A 93 -9.54 47.23 -10.63
C PHE A 93 -9.57 46.24 -9.46
N SER A 94 -10.27 46.59 -8.37
CA SER A 94 -10.46 45.70 -7.22
C SER A 94 -11.16 44.40 -7.61
N GLU A 95 -12.23 44.48 -8.41
CA GLU A 95 -12.93 43.28 -8.89
C GLU A 95 -12.05 42.40 -9.78
N LYS A 96 -11.24 43.00 -10.66
CA LYS A 96 -10.28 42.27 -11.49
C LYS A 96 -9.20 41.59 -10.64
N HIS A 97 -8.69 42.29 -9.64
CA HIS A 97 -7.70 41.75 -8.71
C HIS A 97 -8.25 40.54 -7.93
N ASP A 98 -9.49 40.62 -7.45
CA ASP A 98 -10.14 39.52 -6.74
C ASP A 98 -10.40 38.30 -7.64
N LYS A 99 -10.75 38.52 -8.92
CA LYS A 99 -10.87 37.45 -9.91
C LYS A 99 -9.52 36.76 -10.16
N LEU A 100 -8.47 37.54 -10.41
CA LEU A 100 -7.10 37.03 -10.59
C LEU A 100 -6.60 36.24 -9.39
N LYS A 101 -6.89 36.72 -8.17
CA LYS A 101 -6.52 36.04 -6.93
C LYS A 101 -7.16 34.66 -6.83
N LYS A 102 -8.45 34.54 -7.16
CA LYS A 102 -9.17 33.25 -7.19
C LYS A 102 -8.63 32.31 -8.27
N GLU A 103 -8.30 32.84 -9.46
CA GLU A 103 -7.69 32.04 -10.52
C GLU A 103 -6.31 31.50 -10.14
N LEU A 104 -5.49 32.32 -9.48
CA LEU A 104 -4.18 31.92 -8.98
C LEU A 104 -4.28 30.82 -7.90
N GLU A 105 -5.25 30.93 -6.99
CA GLU A 105 -5.51 29.91 -5.98
C GLU A 105 -5.92 28.58 -6.62
N ASN A 106 -6.83 28.62 -7.61
CA ASN A 106 -7.22 27.44 -8.39
C ASN A 106 -6.04 26.81 -9.14
N PHE A 107 -5.16 27.64 -9.72
CA PHE A 107 -3.96 27.16 -10.40
C PHE A 107 -2.98 26.46 -9.44
N ASN A 108 -2.81 27.00 -8.23
CA ASN A 108 -1.98 26.38 -7.19
C ASN A 108 -2.54 25.03 -6.74
N ILE A 109 -3.86 24.93 -6.53
CA ILE A 109 -4.53 23.66 -6.20
C ILE A 109 -4.31 22.64 -7.31
N LYS A 110 -4.47 23.03 -8.58
CA LYS A 110 -4.26 22.13 -9.73
C LYS A 110 -2.81 21.64 -9.81
N THR A 111 -1.85 22.51 -9.52
CA THR A 111 -0.42 22.17 -9.49
C THR A 111 -0.08 21.19 -8.36
N GLN A 112 -0.70 21.35 -7.19
CA GLN A 112 -0.54 20.39 -6.08
C GLN A 112 -1.12 19.01 -6.45
N ASN A 113 -2.31 18.98 -7.05
CA ASN A 113 -2.92 17.73 -7.50
C ASN A 113 -2.07 17.01 -8.56
N LEU A 114 -1.42 17.75 -9.48
CA LEU A 114 -0.49 17.17 -10.44
C LEU A 114 0.71 16.51 -9.77
N LYS A 115 1.28 17.12 -8.72
CA LYS A 115 2.38 16.52 -7.95
C LYS A 115 1.96 15.22 -7.26
N ILE A 116 0.75 15.16 -6.71
CA ILE A 116 0.21 13.95 -6.10
C ILE A 116 0.07 12.85 -7.16
N LEU A 117 -0.49 13.17 -8.33
CA LEU A 117 -0.62 12.22 -9.43
C LEU A 117 0.73 11.71 -9.95
N GLU A 118 1.77 12.56 -9.96
CA GLU A 118 3.13 12.13 -10.30
C GLU A 118 3.70 11.14 -9.28
N GLN A 119 3.49 11.38 -7.98
CA GLN A 119 3.90 10.46 -6.92
C GLN A 119 3.16 9.12 -7.01
N ASP A 120 1.85 9.14 -7.24
CA ASP A 120 1.04 7.93 -7.41
C ASP A 120 1.50 7.14 -8.64
N ARG A 121 1.81 7.81 -9.75
CA ARG A 121 2.32 7.17 -10.97
C ARG A 121 3.67 6.49 -10.71
N ASP A 122 4.58 7.15 -10.02
CA ASP A 122 5.91 6.60 -9.75
C ASP A 122 5.81 5.39 -8.80
N SER A 123 4.93 5.44 -7.79
CA SER A 123 4.64 4.29 -6.92
C SER A 123 4.02 3.11 -7.67
N LEU A 124 3.08 3.37 -8.60
CA LEU A 124 2.51 2.32 -9.45
C LEU A 124 3.56 1.68 -10.36
N LYS A 125 4.53 2.47 -10.85
CA LYS A 125 5.62 1.94 -11.68
C LYS A 125 6.53 1.01 -10.88
N GLU A 126 6.88 1.36 -9.64
CA GLU A 126 7.64 0.49 -8.75
C GLU A 126 6.89 -0.83 -8.48
N GLN A 127 5.59 -0.76 -8.18
CA GLN A 127 4.75 -1.95 -8.00
C GLN A 127 4.70 -2.84 -9.26
N GLN A 128 4.65 -2.21 -10.44
CA GLN A 128 4.67 -2.94 -11.70
C GLN A 128 6.01 -3.66 -11.93
N GLU A 129 7.14 -3.01 -11.61
CA GLU A 129 8.47 -3.63 -11.71
C GLU A 129 8.64 -4.80 -10.72
N GLU A 130 8.08 -4.69 -9.51
CA GLU A 130 8.10 -5.76 -8.51
C GLU A 130 7.28 -6.98 -8.97
N MET A 131 6.06 -6.76 -9.47
CA MET A 131 5.23 -7.84 -10.02
C MET A 131 5.90 -8.55 -11.19
N MET A 132 6.58 -7.83 -12.07
CA MET A 132 7.30 -8.42 -13.21
C MET A 132 8.44 -9.34 -12.74
N LYS A 133 9.22 -8.91 -11.73
CA LYS A 133 10.26 -9.75 -11.12
C LYS A 133 9.66 -10.99 -10.47
N GLU A 134 8.55 -10.85 -9.75
CA GLU A 134 7.87 -12.00 -9.14
C GLU A 134 7.39 -12.99 -10.21
N LEU A 135 6.84 -12.49 -11.32
CA LEU A 135 6.41 -13.32 -12.44
C LEU A 135 7.58 -14.11 -13.04
N GLU A 136 8.71 -13.46 -13.32
CA GLU A 136 9.92 -14.13 -13.84
C GLU A 136 10.42 -15.23 -12.89
N THR A 137 10.40 -14.98 -11.58
CA THR A 137 10.81 -15.99 -10.59
C THR A 137 9.86 -17.20 -10.56
N LYS A 138 8.55 -16.97 -10.64
CA LYS A 138 7.55 -18.04 -10.68
C LYS A 138 7.62 -18.85 -11.98
N GLU A 139 7.91 -18.21 -13.10
CA GLU A 139 8.12 -18.91 -14.37
C GLU A 139 9.37 -19.81 -14.31
N ALA A 140 10.47 -19.34 -13.72
CA ALA A 140 11.67 -20.15 -13.51
C ALA A 140 11.42 -21.34 -12.57
N GLU A 141 10.66 -21.15 -11.49
CA GLU A 141 10.27 -22.22 -10.57
C GLU A 141 9.37 -23.26 -11.26
N LYS A 142 8.39 -22.81 -12.04
CA LYS A 142 7.52 -23.69 -12.84
C LYS A 142 8.34 -24.58 -13.78
N LEU A 143 9.34 -24.03 -14.46
CA LEU A 143 10.19 -24.80 -15.37
C LEU A 143 10.97 -25.89 -14.62
N ARG A 144 11.56 -25.57 -13.46
CA ARG A 144 12.27 -26.55 -12.62
C ARG A 144 11.35 -27.68 -12.15
N LEU A 145 10.12 -27.35 -11.73
CA LEU A 145 9.15 -28.36 -11.32
C LEU A 145 8.73 -29.27 -12.47
N MET A 146 8.60 -28.73 -13.69
CA MET A 146 8.32 -29.55 -14.88
C MET A 146 9.43 -30.56 -15.18
N GLU A 147 10.70 -30.14 -15.08
CA GLU A 147 11.86 -31.05 -15.24
C GLU A 147 11.89 -32.16 -14.18
N GLU A 148 11.55 -31.83 -12.92
CA GLU A 148 11.47 -32.81 -11.83
C GLU A 148 10.35 -33.83 -12.05
N ILE A 149 9.17 -33.36 -12.50
CA ILE A 149 8.04 -34.24 -12.86
C ILE A 149 8.43 -35.21 -13.98
N GLU A 150 9.10 -34.72 -15.03
CA GLU A 150 9.53 -35.59 -16.15
C GLU A 150 10.54 -36.65 -15.68
N LYS A 151 11.46 -36.29 -14.80
CA LYS A 151 12.41 -37.22 -14.20
C LYS A 151 11.72 -38.31 -13.38
N ILE A 152 10.78 -37.92 -12.51
CA ILE A 152 10.02 -38.86 -11.67
C ILE A 152 9.19 -39.80 -12.54
N GLN A 153 8.57 -39.29 -13.60
CA GLN A 153 7.77 -40.10 -14.53
C GLN A 153 8.62 -41.19 -15.19
N LYS A 154 9.84 -40.84 -15.62
CA LYS A 154 10.78 -41.80 -16.20
C LYS A 154 11.20 -42.90 -15.22
N GLU A 155 11.50 -42.52 -13.97
CA GLU A 155 11.86 -43.49 -12.91
C GLU A 155 10.70 -44.44 -12.58
N LEU A 156 9.45 -43.94 -12.63
CA LEU A 156 8.25 -44.74 -12.44
C LEU A 156 8.06 -45.74 -13.58
N ASP A 157 8.22 -45.32 -14.83
CA ASP A 157 8.09 -46.19 -16.00
C ASP A 157 9.15 -47.31 -15.98
N ASP A 158 10.41 -46.98 -15.66
CA ASP A 158 11.48 -47.96 -15.49
C ASP A 158 11.18 -48.99 -14.38
N SER A 159 10.57 -48.54 -13.29
CA SER A 159 10.18 -49.41 -12.17
C SER A 159 9.03 -50.34 -12.55
N ASN A 160 8.05 -49.84 -13.29
CA ASN A 160 6.93 -50.64 -13.80
C ASN A 160 7.39 -51.74 -14.77
N LEU A 161 8.36 -51.44 -15.64
CA LEU A 161 8.96 -52.44 -16.53
C LEU A 161 9.65 -53.56 -15.74
N LYS A 162 10.41 -53.21 -14.67
CA LYS A 162 11.05 -54.22 -13.80
C LYS A 162 10.04 -55.11 -13.09
N ILE A 163 8.92 -54.54 -12.61
CA ILE A 163 7.85 -55.30 -11.95
C ILE A 163 7.22 -56.30 -12.95
N ALA A 164 6.91 -55.85 -14.17
CA ALA A 164 6.34 -56.72 -15.20
C ALA A 164 7.27 -57.91 -15.55
N ASP A 165 8.58 -57.67 -15.63
CA ASP A 165 9.57 -58.72 -15.86
C ASP A 165 9.64 -59.73 -14.70
N ILE A 166 9.53 -59.26 -13.45
CA ILE A 166 9.50 -60.13 -12.27
C ILE A 166 8.24 -60.99 -12.26
N ASP A 167 7.08 -60.40 -12.53
CA ASP A 167 5.80 -61.13 -12.60
C ASP A 167 5.81 -62.22 -13.68
N LYS A 168 6.40 -61.92 -14.84
CA LYS A 168 6.57 -62.91 -15.92
C LYS A 168 7.45 -64.09 -15.48
N LYS A 169 8.55 -63.81 -14.77
CA LYS A 169 9.46 -64.85 -14.23
C LYS A 169 8.77 -65.71 -13.17
N ILE A 170 7.99 -65.10 -12.27
CA ILE A 170 7.21 -65.82 -11.25
C ILE A 170 6.20 -66.73 -11.92
N LYS A 171 5.41 -66.22 -12.89
CA LYS A 171 4.39 -67.01 -13.59
C LYS A 171 4.99 -68.22 -14.30
N THR A 172 6.08 -68.01 -15.05
CA THR A 172 6.82 -69.11 -15.72
C THR A 172 7.30 -70.16 -14.71
N THR A 173 7.82 -69.72 -13.55
CA THR A 173 8.33 -70.63 -12.52
C THR A 173 7.23 -71.46 -11.87
N VAL A 174 6.03 -70.89 -11.69
CA VAL A 174 4.84 -71.60 -11.18
C VAL A 174 4.38 -72.67 -12.18
N GLU A 175 4.36 -72.33 -13.47
CA GLU A 175 3.90 -73.23 -14.54
C GLU A 175 4.81 -74.44 -14.76
N LEU A 176 6.14 -74.27 -14.57
CA LEU A 176 7.13 -75.34 -14.74
C LEU A 176 7.14 -76.40 -13.62
N ARG A 177 6.38 -76.23 -12.54
CA ARG A 177 6.35 -77.20 -11.43
C ARG A 177 5.52 -78.43 -11.80
N THR A 178 6.03 -79.61 -11.46
CA THR A 178 5.29 -80.87 -11.62
C THR A 178 4.09 -80.94 -10.65
N GLU A 179 3.07 -81.73 -10.98
CA GLU A 179 1.89 -81.91 -10.11
C GLU A 179 2.24 -82.47 -8.72
N ALA A 180 3.29 -83.30 -8.62
CA ALA A 180 3.80 -83.79 -7.34
C ALA A 180 4.37 -82.65 -6.48
N GLN A 181 5.14 -81.74 -7.09
CA GLN A 181 5.68 -80.57 -6.39
C GLN A 181 4.57 -79.62 -5.95
N LYS A 182 3.57 -79.34 -6.82
CA LYS A 182 2.42 -78.49 -6.48
C LYS A 182 1.63 -79.02 -5.27
N LYS A 183 1.45 -80.34 -5.19
CA LYS A 183 0.80 -81.00 -4.04
C LYS A 183 1.61 -80.80 -2.75
N GLU A 184 2.93 -80.99 -2.80
CA GLU A 184 3.79 -80.82 -1.63
C GLU A 184 3.86 -79.34 -1.19
N ASP A 185 3.90 -78.40 -2.14
CA ASP A 185 3.84 -76.96 -1.85
C ASP A 185 2.55 -76.61 -1.14
N LYS A 186 1.40 -77.06 -1.68
CA LYS A 186 0.08 -76.80 -1.07
C LYS A 186 0.02 -77.35 0.35
N LYS A 187 0.46 -78.58 0.56
CA LYS A 187 0.51 -79.22 1.88
C LYS A 187 1.34 -78.43 2.89
N VAL A 188 2.53 -77.96 2.50
CA VAL A 188 3.39 -77.17 3.39
C VAL A 188 2.79 -75.79 3.66
N ARG A 189 2.23 -75.13 2.64
CA ARG A 189 1.52 -73.85 2.82
C ARG A 189 0.34 -74.00 3.78
N ASP A 190 -0.45 -75.05 3.65
CA ASP A 190 -1.63 -75.29 4.50
C ASP A 190 -1.21 -75.57 5.95
N ILE A 191 -0.11 -76.30 6.18
CA ILE A 191 0.43 -76.58 7.53
C ILE A 191 0.82 -75.29 8.26
N PHE A 192 1.49 -74.37 7.56
CA PHE A 192 2.09 -73.18 8.15
C PHE A 192 1.33 -71.89 7.86
N LYS A 193 0.20 -71.96 7.13
CA LYS A 193 -0.59 -70.82 6.63
C LYS A 193 0.26 -69.81 5.85
N LEU A 194 1.07 -70.30 4.92
CA LEU A 194 1.98 -69.48 4.12
C LEU A 194 1.30 -68.91 2.87
N PRO A 195 1.80 -67.77 2.31
CA PRO A 195 1.32 -67.21 1.05
C PRO A 195 1.40 -68.19 -0.12
N SER A 196 0.54 -68.02 -1.13
CA SER A 196 0.49 -68.86 -2.34
C SER A 196 1.80 -68.84 -3.16
N THR A 197 2.61 -67.80 -2.98
CA THR A 197 3.93 -67.62 -3.61
C THR A 197 5.01 -68.50 -2.99
N GLU A 198 4.75 -69.16 -1.85
CA GLU A 198 5.74 -70.01 -1.21
C GLU A 198 5.78 -71.41 -1.83
N PHE A 199 6.98 -71.84 -2.21
CA PHE A 199 7.24 -73.18 -2.74
C PHE A 199 8.05 -74.01 -1.75
N PHE A 200 7.66 -75.27 -1.55
CA PHE A 200 8.42 -76.22 -0.78
C PHE A 200 9.77 -76.49 -1.46
N TYR A 201 10.83 -76.39 -0.66
CA TYR A 201 12.20 -76.63 -1.10
C TYR A 201 12.72 -77.96 -0.56
N ASN A 202 12.72 -78.14 0.77
CA ASN A 202 13.23 -79.36 1.39
C ASN A 202 12.71 -79.54 2.82
N SER A 203 12.87 -80.74 3.38
CA SER A 203 12.50 -81.03 4.76
C SER A 203 13.55 -81.87 5.50
N TYR A 204 13.64 -81.65 6.81
CA TYR A 204 14.66 -82.22 7.67
C TYR A 204 14.04 -82.74 8.96
N PHE A 205 14.25 -84.01 9.28
CA PHE A 205 13.89 -84.54 10.59
C PHE A 205 14.82 -83.96 11.66
N CYS A 206 14.24 -83.42 12.72
CA CYS A 206 14.98 -82.89 13.85
C CYS A 206 14.09 -82.83 15.11
N TRP A 207 14.71 -82.48 16.22
CA TRP A 207 14.08 -82.25 17.50
C TRP A 207 14.13 -80.78 17.86
N LYS A 208 13.05 -80.27 18.43
CA LYS A 208 13.02 -78.94 19.06
C LYS A 208 12.66 -79.13 20.53
N ALA A 209 13.61 -78.89 21.42
CA ALA A 209 13.51 -79.30 22.84
C ALA A 209 13.08 -80.78 22.95
N LEU A 210 12.03 -81.09 23.71
CA LEU A 210 11.52 -82.46 23.90
C LEU A 210 10.55 -82.94 22.81
N SER A 211 10.41 -82.23 21.69
CA SER A 211 9.50 -82.61 20.60
C SER A 211 10.27 -82.97 19.34
N ASN A 212 10.13 -84.22 18.89
CA ASN A 212 10.55 -84.59 17.53
C ASN A 212 9.58 -84.01 16.48
N GLY A 213 10.09 -83.79 15.28
CA GLY A 213 9.31 -83.21 14.20
C GLY A 213 10.10 -83.07 12.90
N THR A 214 9.55 -82.26 12.02
CA THR A 214 10.15 -81.97 10.72
C THR A 214 10.28 -80.47 10.53
N LEU A 215 11.49 -80.01 10.27
CA LEU A 215 11.79 -78.68 9.79
C LEU A 215 11.53 -78.64 8.27
N TYR A 216 10.70 -77.72 7.82
CA TYR A 216 10.40 -77.46 6.43
C TYR A 216 11.07 -76.17 6.01
N LEU A 217 11.68 -76.18 4.83
CA LEU A 217 12.23 -75.01 4.19
C LEU A 217 11.40 -74.71 2.94
N THR A 218 10.90 -73.49 2.84
CA THR A 218 10.30 -72.94 1.61
C THR A 218 11.23 -71.91 1.00
N THR A 219 10.77 -71.25 -0.07
CA THR A 219 11.50 -70.15 -0.72
C THR A 219 11.85 -69.01 0.23
N SER A 220 10.96 -68.64 1.15
CA SER A 220 11.17 -67.49 2.04
C SER A 220 10.95 -67.76 3.52
N TYR A 221 10.56 -68.98 3.91
CA TYR A 221 10.23 -69.32 5.30
C TYR A 221 10.91 -70.60 5.78
N ILE A 222 11.14 -70.66 7.08
CA ILE A 222 11.42 -71.90 7.83
C ILE A 222 10.20 -72.23 8.68
N GLY A 223 9.70 -73.44 8.54
CA GLY A 223 8.62 -73.99 9.36
C GLY A 223 9.09 -75.17 10.19
N PHE A 224 8.52 -75.39 11.38
CA PHE A 224 8.70 -76.63 12.13
C PHE A 224 7.35 -77.24 12.51
N LYS A 225 7.13 -78.48 12.08
CA LYS A 225 5.95 -79.27 12.43
C LYS A 225 6.34 -80.34 13.46
N PRO A 226 5.93 -80.21 14.72
CA PRO A 226 6.12 -81.25 15.73
C PRO A 226 5.24 -82.47 15.41
N ARG A 227 5.70 -83.67 15.79
CA ARG A 227 4.95 -84.92 15.57
C ARG A 227 3.75 -85.07 16.51
N LEU A 228 3.83 -84.54 17.73
CA LEU A 228 2.80 -84.70 18.78
C LEU A 228 2.40 -83.36 19.40
N LEU A 229 1.07 -83.15 19.53
CA LEU A 229 0.32 -82.20 20.38
C LEU A 229 0.70 -80.70 20.38
N LYS A 230 1.75 -80.27 19.68
CA LYS A 230 2.16 -78.85 19.59
C LYS A 230 1.74 -78.25 18.25
N LYS A 231 1.39 -76.95 18.24
CA LYS A 231 1.04 -76.24 17.00
C LYS A 231 2.30 -76.05 16.12
N PRO A 232 2.19 -76.24 14.79
CA PRO A 232 3.28 -75.87 13.88
C PRO A 232 3.52 -74.36 13.94
N PHE A 233 4.75 -73.95 13.67
CA PHE A 233 5.10 -72.54 13.56
C PHE A 233 6.06 -72.32 12.39
N ALA A 234 6.05 -71.12 11.83
CA ALA A 234 6.98 -70.71 10.79
C ALA A 234 7.43 -69.26 11.02
N PHE A 235 8.58 -68.91 10.46
CA PHE A 235 9.09 -67.54 10.43
C PHE A 235 9.89 -67.29 9.14
N PRO A 236 9.98 -66.03 8.68
CA PRO A 236 10.72 -65.70 7.45
C PRO A 236 12.22 -65.99 7.59
N ILE A 237 12.86 -66.42 6.51
CA ILE A 237 14.32 -66.60 6.45
C ILE A 237 15.03 -65.25 6.68
N ARG A 238 14.47 -64.15 6.17
CA ARG A 238 14.94 -62.77 6.41
C ARG A 238 14.95 -62.36 7.89
N ASP A 239 14.26 -63.10 8.75
CA ASP A 239 14.26 -62.86 10.19
C ASP A 239 15.45 -63.52 10.90
N ILE A 240 16.23 -64.36 10.21
CA ILE A 240 17.39 -65.05 10.77
C ILE A 240 18.61 -64.14 10.69
N VAL A 241 19.26 -63.87 11.82
CA VAL A 241 20.49 -63.09 11.87
C VAL A 241 21.70 -64.00 11.90
N GLN A 242 21.60 -65.11 12.62
CA GLN A 242 22.74 -65.99 12.89
C GLN A 242 22.30 -67.45 12.96
N ILE A 243 23.16 -68.35 12.46
CA ILE A 243 23.05 -69.79 12.66
C ILE A 243 24.35 -70.30 13.27
N GLU A 244 24.27 -70.93 14.43
CA GLU A 244 25.41 -71.62 15.04
C GLU A 244 25.28 -73.13 14.84
N LYS A 245 26.33 -73.74 14.28
CA LYS A 245 26.49 -75.19 14.25
C LYS A 245 27.18 -75.60 15.55
N LYS A 246 26.48 -76.31 16.43
CA LYS A 246 27.07 -76.85 17.66
C LYS A 246 27.66 -78.23 17.38
N LYS A 247 28.93 -78.41 17.75
CA LYS A 247 29.61 -79.71 17.84
C LYS A 247 29.60 -80.19 19.30
N ASN A 248 29.66 -81.50 19.45
CA ASN A 248 29.44 -82.30 20.66
C ASN A 248 30.02 -81.69 21.94
N VAL A 249 29.18 -81.57 22.98
CA VAL A 249 29.67 -81.44 24.36
C VAL A 249 29.03 -82.48 25.29
N THR A 250 27.81 -82.95 25.01
CA THR A 250 27.12 -83.93 25.89
C THR A 250 26.00 -84.70 25.16
N ASN A 251 26.30 -85.83 24.52
CA ASN A 251 25.36 -86.87 24.02
C ASN A 251 24.14 -86.45 23.15
N ILE A 252 24.06 -85.21 22.66
CA ILE A 252 23.04 -84.75 21.69
C ILE A 252 23.76 -84.32 20.42
N ASP A 253 24.00 -85.29 19.54
CA ASP A 253 24.75 -85.08 18.31
C ASP A 253 23.91 -84.34 17.23
N ASN A 254 24.59 -83.52 16.43
CA ASN A 254 24.06 -82.82 15.25
C ASN A 254 22.94 -81.81 15.54
N SER A 255 23.28 -80.63 16.04
CA SER A 255 22.32 -79.54 16.30
C SER A 255 22.70 -78.22 15.62
N ILE A 256 21.67 -77.38 15.41
CA ILE A 256 21.79 -76.00 14.96
C ILE A 256 21.03 -75.09 15.91
N GLU A 257 21.54 -73.88 16.08
CA GLU A 257 20.93 -72.83 16.88
C GLU A 257 20.68 -71.61 15.98
N ILE A 258 19.42 -71.19 15.86
CA ILE A 258 19.00 -70.11 14.95
C ILE A 258 18.58 -68.88 15.77
N THR A 259 19.28 -67.77 15.59
CA THR A 259 18.99 -66.48 16.25
C THR A 259 18.11 -65.61 15.35
N ARG A 260 16.98 -65.12 15.89
CA ARG A 260 16.01 -64.30 15.15
C ARG A 260 16.07 -62.82 15.52
N LYS A 261 15.85 -61.94 14.54
CA LYS A 261 15.80 -60.46 14.71
C LYS A 261 14.56 -60.04 15.49
N SER A 262 13.39 -60.50 15.07
CA SER A 262 12.09 -60.01 15.56
C SER A 262 11.81 -60.29 17.04
N LYS A 263 12.31 -61.41 17.57
CA LYS A 263 12.00 -61.86 18.93
C LYS A 263 13.19 -61.90 19.87
N LYS A 264 14.41 -61.61 19.37
CA LYS A 264 15.68 -61.83 20.08
C LYS A 264 15.74 -63.22 20.73
N GLU A 265 15.03 -64.18 20.15
CA GLU A 265 14.95 -65.55 20.65
C GLU A 265 15.89 -66.41 19.82
N THR A 266 16.47 -67.40 20.50
CA THR A 266 17.29 -68.40 19.84
C THR A 266 16.56 -69.73 19.83
N ILE A 267 16.42 -70.31 18.64
CA ILE A 267 15.69 -71.54 18.43
C ILE A 267 16.69 -72.68 18.22
N PHE A 268 16.68 -73.63 19.15
CA PHE A 268 17.54 -74.80 19.12
C PHE A 268 16.84 -75.98 18.43
N PHE A 269 17.50 -76.54 17.42
CA PHE A 269 17.10 -77.78 16.75
C PHE A 269 18.21 -78.82 16.86
N ALA A 270 17.88 -80.05 17.27
CA ALA A 270 18.83 -81.11 17.57
C ALA A 270 18.54 -82.41 16.82
N SER A 271 19.48 -83.36 16.94
CA SER A 271 19.32 -84.74 16.46
C SER A 271 18.96 -84.82 14.97
N PHE A 272 19.61 -83.97 14.16
CA PHE A 272 19.55 -84.12 12.72
C PHE A 272 20.20 -85.45 12.32
N LEU A 273 19.63 -86.12 11.32
CA LEU A 273 20.24 -87.32 10.74
C LEU A 273 21.66 -87.01 10.24
N VAL A 274 22.53 -88.02 10.25
CA VAL A 274 23.94 -87.89 9.83
C VAL A 274 24.03 -87.25 8.45
N GLY A 275 24.86 -86.21 8.32
CA GLY A 275 25.04 -85.43 7.08
C GLY A 275 23.89 -84.50 6.71
N LYS A 276 22.75 -84.51 7.43
CA LYS A 276 21.60 -83.64 7.13
C LYS A 276 21.67 -82.28 7.82
N ARG A 277 22.41 -82.15 8.92
CA ARG A 277 22.63 -80.85 9.61
C ARG A 277 23.26 -79.82 8.67
N ASP A 278 24.42 -80.16 8.11
CA ASP A 278 25.18 -79.23 7.28
C ASP A 278 24.45 -78.92 5.98
N ARG A 279 23.74 -79.90 5.41
CA ARG A 279 22.87 -79.67 4.26
C ARG A 279 21.71 -78.72 4.60
N CYS A 280 21.07 -78.88 5.76
CA CYS A 280 20.02 -77.96 6.21
C CYS A 280 20.54 -76.52 6.32
N VAL A 281 21.73 -76.32 6.91
CA VAL A 281 22.35 -74.99 7.02
C VAL A 281 22.67 -74.41 5.64
N THR A 282 23.29 -75.19 4.76
CA THR A 282 23.60 -74.79 3.37
C THR A 282 22.33 -74.40 2.61
N ASP A 283 21.26 -75.18 2.74
CA ASP A 283 19.99 -74.90 2.08
C ASP A 283 19.37 -73.58 2.60
N ILE A 284 19.39 -73.35 3.92
CA ILE A 284 18.90 -72.09 4.51
C ILE A 284 19.70 -70.89 3.99
N ILE A 285 21.04 -70.98 3.97
CA ILE A 285 21.91 -69.91 3.45
C ILE A 285 21.66 -69.68 1.96
N SER A 286 21.47 -70.75 1.19
CA SER A 286 21.18 -70.64 -0.25
C SER A 286 19.88 -69.89 -0.51
N GLN A 287 18.82 -70.15 0.26
CA GLN A 287 17.57 -69.41 0.14
C GLN A 287 17.72 -67.97 0.64
N ALA A 288 18.46 -67.72 1.73
CA ALA A 288 18.73 -66.37 2.20
C ALA A 288 19.43 -65.50 1.15
N LYS A 289 20.45 -66.04 0.47
CA LYS A 289 21.14 -65.34 -0.63
C LYS A 289 20.20 -64.96 -1.78
N LYS A 290 19.24 -65.82 -2.13
CA LYS A 290 18.23 -65.50 -3.16
C LYS A 290 17.29 -64.37 -2.76
N LEU A 291 17.16 -64.13 -1.46
CA LEU A 291 16.35 -63.06 -0.90
C LEU A 291 17.18 -61.80 -0.60
N ASP A 292 18.42 -61.73 -1.09
CA ASP A 292 19.38 -60.67 -0.79
C ASP A 292 19.55 -60.44 0.73
N HIS A 293 19.66 -61.54 1.47
CA HIS A 293 19.74 -61.55 2.92
C HIS A 293 20.96 -62.33 3.40
N GLU A 294 21.78 -61.69 4.23
CA GLU A 294 22.99 -62.28 4.79
C GLU A 294 22.74 -62.90 6.17
N ILE A 295 23.24 -64.12 6.38
CA ILE A 295 23.16 -64.85 7.64
C ILE A 295 24.57 -65.15 8.12
N ILE A 296 24.89 -64.76 9.35
CA ILE A 296 26.17 -65.06 9.98
C ILE A 296 26.17 -66.53 10.42
N VAL A 297 27.16 -67.30 9.96
CA VAL A 297 27.30 -68.72 10.32
C VAL A 297 28.50 -68.90 11.23
N LYS A 298 28.27 -69.40 12.45
CA LYS A 298 29.33 -69.74 13.40
C LYS A 298 29.45 -71.25 13.54
N GLU A 299 30.68 -71.73 13.66
CA GLU A 299 30.96 -73.11 13.98
C GLU A 299 31.77 -73.13 15.28
N ILE A 300 31.15 -73.63 16.35
CA ILE A 300 31.84 -73.81 17.62
C ILE A 300 32.57 -75.15 17.51
N LYS A 301 33.90 -75.09 17.54
CA LYS A 301 34.78 -76.26 17.53
C LYS A 301 34.70 -77.00 18.85
#